data_AF-A0A7J6XCH4-F1
#
_entry.id   AF-A0A7J6XCH4-F1
#
_cell.length_a   1.000
_cell.length_b   1.000
_cell.length_c   1.000
_cell.angle_alpha   90.00
_cell.angle_beta   90.00
_cell.angle_gamma   90.00
#
_symmetry.space_group_name_H-M   'P 1'
#
loop_
_entity.id
_entity.type
_entity.pdbx_description
1 polymer ?
#
loop_
_entity_poly.entity_id
_entity_poly.type
_entity_poly.pdbx_seq_one_letter_code
_entity_poly.pdbx_strand_id
1 'polypeptide(L)'
;MQLVSNDKLKSCEHRVIANKEGPRMSVACFFSTLLKESARKYGPIKEILSEENPPIYKEFTIRDYITNYNAKGFDGNASLTNFKL
;
A
#
# COMPACT_ATOMS: atom_id res chain seq x y z
N MET A 1 -3.95 2.62 0.23
CA MET A 1 -5.35 2.73 -0.23
C MET A 1 -5.92 1.40 -0.69
N GLN A 2 -5.25 0.64 -1.58
CA GLN A 2 -5.76 -0.63 -2.09
C GLN A 2 -6.28 -1.61 -1.02
N LEU A 3 -5.49 -1.86 0.03
CA LEU A 3 -5.87 -2.71 1.16
C LEU A 3 -7.18 -2.27 1.85
N VAL A 4 -7.29 -0.99 2.21
CA VAL A 4 -8.46 -0.46 2.92
C VAL A 4 -9.68 -0.32 2.02
N SER A 5 -9.48 -0.15 0.71
CA SER A 5 -10.56 -0.10 -0.28
C SER A 5 -11.06 -1.47 -0.73
N ASN A 6 -10.52 -2.57 -0.18
CA ASN A 6 -10.83 -3.94 -0.62
C ASN A 6 -10.68 -4.12 -2.14
N ASP A 7 -9.52 -3.73 -2.70
CA ASP A 7 -9.22 -3.74 -4.14
C ASP A 7 -10.09 -2.85 -5.06
N LYS A 8 -11.03 -2.05 -4.53
CA LYS A 8 -11.74 -1.05 -5.34
C LYS A 8 -10.81 0.01 -5.93
N LEU A 9 -9.69 0.29 -5.27
CA LEU A 9 -8.62 1.15 -5.79
C LEU A 9 -7.35 0.34 -6.02
N LYS A 10 -6.71 0.52 -7.17
CA LYS A 10 -5.44 -0.14 -7.51
C LYS A 10 -4.25 0.75 -7.14
N SER A 11 -3.28 0.19 -6.42
CA SER A 11 -1.97 0.80 -6.19
C SER A 11 -1.06 0.47 -7.37
N CYS A 12 -0.77 1.47 -8.22
CA CYS A 12 -0.05 1.25 -9.47
C CYS A 12 1.47 1.32 -9.30
N GLU A 13 2.17 0.41 -9.99
CA GLU A 13 3.61 0.51 -10.21
C GLU A 13 3.91 1.68 -11.14
N HIS A 14 4.96 2.43 -10.82
CA HIS A 14 5.42 3.56 -11.60
C HIS A 14 6.95 3.59 -11.60
N ARG A 15 7.54 4.06 -12.70
CA ARG A 15 8.99 4.23 -12.84
C ARG A 15 9.31 5.60 -13.41
N VAL A 16 10.49 6.10 -13.07
CA VAL A 16 11.05 7.32 -13.64
C VAL A 16 12.15 6.92 -14.62
N ILE A 17 12.04 7.41 -15.85
CA ILE A 17 13.08 7.23 -16.87
C ILE A 17 14.02 8.45 -16.82
N ALA A 18 15.32 8.19 -16.88
CA ALA A 18 16.34 9.24 -16.94
C ALA A 18 16.32 9.94 -18.31
N ASN A 19 16.51 11.26 -18.30
CA ASN A 19 16.68 12.03 -19.53
C ASN A 19 18.10 11.83 -20.10
N LYS A 20 18.22 11.86 -21.44
CA LYS A 20 19.52 11.88 -22.11
C LYS A 20 20.19 13.25 -22.01
N GLU A 21 19.41 14.33 -22.02
CA GLU A 21 19.88 15.71 -21.95
C GLU A 21 19.03 16.53 -20.96
N GLY A 22 19.71 17.37 -20.18
CA GLY A 22 19.08 18.29 -19.22
C GLY A 22 18.50 17.64 -17.95
N PRO A 23 18.39 18.41 -16.85
CA PRO A 23 17.82 17.89 -15.61
C PRO A 23 16.30 17.72 -15.70
N ARG A 24 15.77 16.71 -15.00
CA ARG A 24 14.33 16.56 -14.72
C ARG A 24 14.10 16.73 -13.22
N MET A 25 13.22 17.65 -12.83
CA MET A 25 12.86 17.89 -11.43
C MET A 25 11.39 17.60 -11.17
N SER A 26 11.13 16.91 -10.06
CA SER A 26 9.78 16.66 -9.54
C SER A 26 9.84 16.55 -8.02
N VAL A 27 8.81 17.03 -7.33
CA VAL A 27 8.68 16.91 -5.87
C VAL A 27 7.46 16.05 -5.57
N ALA A 28 7.67 14.94 -4.84
CA ALA A 28 6.59 14.07 -4.40
C ALA A 28 6.17 14.41 -2.97
N CYS A 29 4.86 14.36 -2.70
CA CYS A 29 4.29 14.49 -1.37
C CYS A 29 3.45 13.25 -1.06
N PHE A 30 3.72 12.61 0.09
CA PHE A 30 3.03 11.40 0.51
C PHE A 30 2.22 11.67 1.78
N PHE A 31 0.92 11.42 1.73
CA PHE A 31 0.05 11.48 2.90
C PHE A 31 0.00 10.12 3.57
N SER A 32 0.55 10.01 4.78
CA SER A 32 0.54 8.75 5.50
C SER A 32 0.74 8.90 7.01
N THR A 33 0.38 7.86 7.75
CA THR A 33 0.60 7.74 9.20
C THR A 33 1.87 6.96 9.55
N LEU A 34 2.75 6.68 8.57
CA LEU A 34 3.92 5.79 8.74
C LEU A 34 4.83 6.18 9.90
N LEU A 35 4.97 7.49 10.15
CA LEU A 35 5.87 8.03 11.18
C LEU A 35 5.23 8.13 12.57
N LYS A 36 3.94 7.77 12.69
CA LYS A 36 3.24 7.76 13.98
C LYS A 36 3.10 6.32 14.46
N GLU A 37 3.79 6.00 15.55
CA GLU A 37 3.52 4.76 16.27
C GLU A 37 2.04 4.74 16.70
N SER A 38 1.35 3.67 16.32
CA SER A 38 -0.06 3.50 16.62
C SER A 38 -0.39 2.02 16.67
N ALA A 39 -1.12 1.60 17.70
CA ALA A 39 -1.72 0.28 17.77
C ALA A 39 -2.99 0.16 16.92
N ARG A 40 -3.35 1.20 16.15
CA ARG A 40 -4.51 1.17 15.26
C ARG A 40 -4.34 0.08 14.22
N LYS A 41 -5.33 -0.80 14.18
CA LYS A 41 -5.50 -1.79 13.12
C LYS A 41 -6.18 -1.14 11.91
N TYR A 42 -5.66 -1.46 10.74
CA TYR A 42 -6.20 -1.12 9.44
C TYR A 42 -6.64 -2.40 8.75
N GLY A 43 -7.67 -2.31 7.92
CA GLY A 43 -8.20 -3.41 7.14
C GLY A 43 -9.21 -2.85 6.13
N PRO A 44 -9.91 -3.71 5.39
CA PRO A 44 -11.00 -3.28 4.54
C PRO A 44 -12.00 -2.41 5.31
N ILE A 45 -12.41 -1.28 4.71
CA ILE A 45 -13.41 -0.37 5.26
C ILE A 45 -14.72 -1.15 5.45
N LYS A 46 -15.27 -1.18 6.67
CA LYS A 46 -16.39 -2.07 7.00
C LYS A 46 -17.65 -1.73 6.21
N GLU A 47 -17.86 -0.45 5.95
CA GLU A 47 -19.01 0.12 5.25
C GLU A 47 -19.07 -0.26 3.77
N ILE A 48 -17.99 -0.79 3.18
CA ILE A 48 -17.96 -1.24 1.78
C ILE A 48 -18.01 -2.77 1.64
N LEU A 49 -18.04 -3.51 2.75
CA LEU A 49 -18.11 -4.98 2.74
C LEU A 49 -19.57 -5.46 2.65
N SER A 50 -19.80 -6.57 1.96
CA SER A 50 -21.10 -7.26 1.88
C SER A 50 -20.89 -8.76 1.64
N GLU A 51 -21.96 -9.54 1.54
CA GLU A 51 -21.87 -10.96 1.17
C GLU A 51 -21.26 -11.13 -0.24
N GLU A 52 -21.58 -10.22 -1.16
CA GLU A 52 -21.05 -10.18 -2.53
C GLU A 52 -19.67 -9.54 -2.64
N ASN A 53 -19.24 -8.79 -1.61
CA ASN A 53 -17.91 -8.18 -1.51
C ASN A 53 -17.27 -8.50 -0.15
N PRO A 54 -16.88 -9.77 0.08
CA PRO A 54 -16.25 -10.17 1.33
C PRO A 54 -14.87 -9.52 1.48
N PRO A 55 -14.33 -9.43 2.70
CA PRO A 55 -12.98 -8.93 2.91
C PRO A 55 -11.97 -9.80 2.14
N ILE A 56 -11.01 -9.15 1.48
CA ILE A 56 -9.89 -9.80 0.76
C ILE A 56 -8.63 -9.81 1.65
N TYR A 57 -8.56 -8.87 2.59
CA TYR A 57 -7.37 -8.59 3.39
C TYR A 57 -7.66 -8.72 4.88
N LYS A 58 -6.69 -9.26 5.62
CA LYS A 58 -6.73 -9.31 7.09
C LYS A 58 -6.36 -7.95 7.68
N GLU A 59 -6.67 -7.77 8.97
CA GLU A 59 -6.25 -6.58 9.70
C GLU A 59 -4.73 -6.55 9.90
N PHE A 60 -4.14 -5.35 9.85
CA PHE A 60 -2.70 -5.12 10.02
C PHE A 60 -2.45 -3.79 10.74
N THR A 61 -1.30 -3.66 11.40
CA THR A 61 -0.82 -2.35 11.89
C THR A 61 0.02 -1.65 10.83
N ILE A 62 0.17 -0.33 10.94
CA ILE A 62 1.05 0.40 10.03
C ILE A 62 2.51 -0.07 10.13
N ARG A 63 2.92 -0.58 11.31
CA ARG A 63 4.24 -1.17 11.55
C ARG A 63 4.42 -2.47 10.78
N ASP A 64 3.42 -3.35 10.78
CA ASP A 64 3.45 -4.59 9.98
C ASP A 64 3.60 -4.28 8.49
N TYR A 65 2.84 -3.29 8.01
CA TYR A 65 2.91 -2.81 6.63
C TYR A 65 4.32 -2.32 6.26
N ILE A 66 4.92 -1.43 7.07
CA ILE A 66 6.26 -0.89 6.80
C ILE A 66 7.31 -2.00 6.84
N THR A 67 7.24 -2.87 7.85
CA THR A 67 8.21 -3.95 8.03
C THR A 67 8.19 -4.86 6.80
N ASN A 68 7.01 -5.25 6.36
CA ASN A 68 6.83 -6.04 5.15
C ASN A 68 7.30 -5.31 3.88
N TYR A 69 6.95 -4.03 3.74
CA TYR A 69 7.34 -3.21 2.59
C TYR A 69 8.86 -3.08 2.48
N ASN A 70 9.55 -2.83 3.59
CA ASN A 70 11.01 -2.70 3.62
C ASN A 70 11.72 -4.04 3.40
N ALA A 71 11.12 -5.14 3.84
CA ALA A 71 11.69 -6.49 3.65
C ALA A 71 11.54 -7.02 2.21
N LYS A 72 10.58 -6.50 1.42
CA LYS A 72 10.23 -7.03 0.09
C LYS A 72 11.37 -7.01 -0.94
N GLY A 73 12.34 -6.10 -0.85
CA GLY A 73 13.40 -5.99 -1.86
C GLY A 73 12.88 -5.53 -3.25
N PHE A 74 13.65 -5.81 -4.32
CA PHE A 74 13.36 -5.36 -5.70
C PHE A 74 12.63 -6.41 -6.55
N ASP A 75 12.14 -7.47 -5.93
CA ASP A 75 11.81 -8.75 -6.54
C ASP A 75 10.50 -8.73 -7.35
N GLY A 76 9.89 -7.55 -7.56
CA GLY A 76 8.65 -7.37 -8.34
C GLY A 76 7.39 -7.99 -7.73
N ASN A 77 7.50 -8.85 -6.72
CA ASN A 77 6.34 -9.51 -6.10
C ASN A 77 5.40 -8.51 -5.41
N ALA A 78 4.08 -8.67 -5.55
CA ALA A 78 3.12 -7.75 -4.96
C ALA A 78 3.33 -7.63 -3.44
N SER A 79 3.54 -6.40 -2.92
CA SER A 79 3.79 -6.16 -1.49
C SER A 79 2.61 -6.52 -0.59
N LEU A 80 1.46 -6.84 -1.20
CA LEU A 80 0.19 -7.01 -0.51
C LEU A 80 -0.15 -8.48 -0.21
N THR A 81 0.61 -9.45 -0.74
CA THR A 81 0.31 -10.89 -0.57
C THR A 81 0.27 -11.30 0.90
N ASN A 82 1.17 -10.77 1.72
CA ASN A 82 1.25 -11.10 3.15
C ASN A 82 0.05 -10.58 3.97
N PHE A 83 -0.80 -9.74 3.37
CA PHE A 83 -2.01 -9.19 3.97
C PHE A 83 -3.30 -9.83 3.47
N LYS A 84 -3.26 -10.71 2.46
CA LYS A 84 -4.46 -11.44 2.03
C LYS A 84 -4.94 -12.40 3.14
N LEU A 85 -6.25 -12.68 3.14
CA LEU A 85 -6.86 -13.74 3.96
C LEU A 85 -6.50 -15.13 3.43
#